data_AF-A0AAV8WLW3-F1
#
_entry.id   AF-A0AAV8WLW3-F1
#
_cell.length_a   1.000
_cell.length_b   1.000
_cell.length_c   1.000
_cell.angle_alpha   90.00
_cell.angle_beta   90.00
_cell.angle_gamma   90.00
#
_symmetry.space_group_name_H-M   'P 1'
#
loop_
_entity.id
_entity.type
_entity.pdbx_description
1 polymer ?
#
loop_
_entity_poly.entity_id
_entity_poly.type
_entity_poly.pdbx_seq_one_letter_code
_entity_poly.pdbx_strand_id
1 'polypeptide(L)'
;MCPKKNKAVILLCTIDDKGEIDGATNKSNIILDYNKTKGGVDMVDQMCASYSTQRITRRWPLAVFFRILDIAGMNSQIIFNNMQLLEKTPRRRKYLSELGVSLMEDHMKERAKINTLPKDIREFLSQYRVLEEQRNAENQNRSGRCRICSAHKNSKTTVSCDSCHQFVCKKHSTKTVQCNTCLYPPMEED
;
A
#
# COMPACT_ATOMS: atom_id res chain seq x y z
N MET A 1 -24.43 -4.55 34.67
CA MET A 1 -25.72 -5.27 34.67
C MET A 1 -26.55 -4.86 35.89
N CYS A 2 -27.86 -4.63 35.74
CA CYS A 2 -28.82 -4.61 36.85
C CYS A 2 -29.90 -5.67 36.55
N PRO A 3 -30.25 -6.56 37.50
CA PRO A 3 -31.33 -7.51 37.29
C PRO A 3 -32.65 -6.78 37.06
N LYS A 4 -33.44 -7.28 36.09
CA LYS A 4 -34.82 -6.83 35.87
C LYS A 4 -35.77 -7.64 36.75
N LYS A 5 -37.01 -7.18 36.92
CA LYS A 5 -38.08 -7.96 37.58
C LYS A 5 -38.13 -9.37 36.97
N ASN A 6 -38.17 -10.39 37.83
CA ASN A 6 -38.16 -11.82 37.48
C ASN A 6 -36.89 -12.32 36.75
N LYS A 7 -35.74 -11.65 36.92
CA LYS A 7 -34.44 -12.14 36.43
C LYS A 7 -33.41 -12.15 37.56
N ALA A 8 -32.73 -13.27 37.75
CA ALA A 8 -31.59 -13.40 38.64
C ALA A 8 -30.28 -13.27 37.86
N VAL A 9 -29.26 -12.69 38.48
CA VAL A 9 -27.87 -12.68 37.97
C VAL A 9 -27.03 -13.38 39.03
N ILE A 10 -26.37 -14.47 38.63
CA ILE A 10 -25.51 -15.27 39.49
C ILE A 10 -24.08 -15.12 38.97
N LEU A 11 -23.16 -14.73 39.84
CA LEU A 11 -21.73 -14.61 39.55
C LEU A 11 -20.96 -15.47 40.54
N LEU A 12 -19.92 -16.14 40.05
CA LEU A 12 -18.97 -16.88 40.87
C LEU A 12 -17.65 -16.10 40.88
N CYS A 13 -17.11 -15.86 42.07
CA CYS A 13 -15.82 -15.21 42.27
C CYS A 13 -15.00 -16.03 43.26
N THR A 14 -13.70 -16.20 42.99
CA THR A 14 -12.75 -16.87 43.88
C THR A 14 -11.76 -15.90 44.53
N ILE A 15 -11.77 -14.63 44.15
CA ILE A 15 -10.80 -13.60 44.56
C ILE A 15 -11.35 -12.74 45.70
N ASP A 16 -12.65 -12.47 45.67
CA ASP A 16 -13.32 -11.63 46.66
C ASP A 16 -14.33 -12.47 47.43
N ASP A 17 -14.08 -12.66 48.72
CA ASP A 17 -14.97 -13.33 49.68
C ASP A 17 -15.85 -12.34 50.44
N LYS A 18 -15.62 -11.04 50.25
CA LYS A 18 -16.33 -9.98 50.95
C LYS A 18 -17.54 -9.59 50.11
N GLY A 19 -18.73 -9.80 50.67
CA GLY A 19 -20.01 -9.42 50.03
C GLY A 19 -20.25 -7.92 49.98
N GLU A 20 -19.22 -7.12 49.69
CA GLU A 20 -19.26 -5.67 49.73
C GLU A 20 -20.14 -5.10 48.60
N ILE A 21 -20.92 -4.08 48.95
CA ILE A 21 -21.84 -3.38 48.07
C ILE A 21 -21.36 -1.94 47.96
N ASP A 22 -21.20 -1.48 46.72
CA ASP A 22 -20.87 -0.10 46.43
C ASP A 22 -22.06 0.82 46.76
N GLY A 23 -21.84 1.77 47.66
CA GLY A 23 -22.90 2.67 48.15
C GLY A 23 -23.43 3.65 47.10
N ALA A 24 -22.68 3.91 46.03
CA ALA A 24 -23.12 4.81 44.96
C ALA A 24 -24.06 4.10 43.96
N THR A 25 -23.73 2.86 43.58
CA THR A 25 -24.47 2.12 42.54
C THR A 25 -25.41 1.07 43.10
N ASN A 26 -25.35 0.77 44.40
CA ASN A 26 -26.06 -0.34 45.07
C ASN A 26 -25.84 -1.69 44.37
N LYS A 27 -24.63 -1.91 43.85
CA LYS A 27 -24.21 -3.17 43.21
C LYS A 27 -23.08 -3.78 44.01
N SER A 28 -23.04 -5.11 44.07
CA SER A 28 -21.88 -5.80 44.62
C SER A 28 -20.62 -5.46 43.82
N ASN A 29 -19.49 -5.33 44.51
CA ASN A 29 -18.19 -5.08 43.88
C ASN A 29 -17.84 -6.14 42.82
N ILE A 30 -18.21 -7.40 43.06
CA ILE A 30 -18.06 -8.50 42.10
C ILE A 30 -18.76 -8.18 40.77
N ILE A 31 -19.98 -7.61 40.82
CA ILE A 31 -20.71 -7.21 39.61
C ILE A 31 -19.97 -6.06 38.91
N LEU A 32 -19.45 -5.09 39.66
CA LEU A 32 -18.72 -3.95 39.09
C LEU A 32 -17.47 -4.41 38.36
N ASP A 33 -16.67 -5.27 38.98
CA ASP A 33 -15.42 -5.75 38.40
C ASP A 33 -15.63 -6.67 37.20
N TYR A 34 -16.63 -7.56 37.26
CA TYR A 34 -17.05 -8.32 36.08
C TYR A 34 -17.45 -7.40 34.93
N ASN A 35 -18.24 -6.35 35.18
CA ASN A 35 -18.65 -5.43 34.12
C ASN A 35 -17.48 -4.63 33.53
N LYS A 36 -16.44 -4.31 34.31
CA LYS A 36 -15.23 -3.63 33.81
C LYS A 36 -14.43 -4.51 32.86
N THR A 37 -14.35 -5.82 33.11
CA THR A 37 -13.41 -6.71 32.40
C THR A 37 -14.07 -7.53 31.28
N LYS A 38 -15.37 -7.85 31.39
CA LYS A 38 -16.08 -8.73 30.44
C LYS A 38 -16.05 -8.27 28.97
N GLY A 39 -15.80 -6.98 28.72
CA GLY A 39 -15.83 -6.40 27.38
C GLY A 39 -14.58 -6.64 26.53
N GLY A 40 -13.51 -7.19 27.10
CA GLY A 40 -12.23 -7.32 26.38
C GLY A 40 -12.33 -8.13 25.09
N VAL A 41 -12.93 -9.32 25.15
CA VAL A 41 -13.08 -10.21 23.98
C VAL A 41 -14.03 -9.60 22.94
N ASP A 42 -15.18 -9.09 23.38
CA ASP A 42 -16.17 -8.47 22.49
C ASP A 42 -15.59 -7.25 21.75
N MET A 43 -14.76 -6.44 22.45
CA MET A 43 -14.09 -5.30 21.85
C MET A 43 -13.10 -5.73 20.76
N VAL A 44 -12.29 -6.76 21.03
CA VAL A 44 -11.37 -7.33 20.05
C VAL A 44 -12.14 -7.86 18.84
N ASP A 45 -13.23 -8.60 19.06
CA ASP A 45 -14.03 -9.14 17.96
C ASP A 45 -14.66 -8.04 17.10
N GLN A 46 -15.23 -7.01 17.73
CA GLN A 46 -15.80 -5.84 17.06
C GLN A 46 -14.74 -5.12 16.21
N MET A 47 -13.55 -4.91 16.76
CA MET A 47 -12.46 -4.25 16.05
C MET A 47 -11.95 -5.09 14.87
N CYS A 48 -11.81 -6.41 15.04
CA CYS A 48 -11.46 -7.32 13.94
C CYS A 48 -12.54 -7.33 12.85
N ALA A 49 -13.83 -7.33 13.22
CA ALA A 49 -14.93 -7.26 12.26
C ALA A 49 -14.92 -5.95 11.45
N SER A 50 -14.54 -4.82 12.07
CA SER A 50 -14.52 -3.50 11.39
C SER A 50 -13.44 -3.37 10.31
N TYR A 51 -12.34 -4.10 10.42
CA TYR A 51 -11.23 -4.13 9.44
C TYR A 51 -10.83 -5.57 9.12
N SER A 52 -11.80 -6.35 8.63
CA SER A 52 -11.64 -7.77 8.36
C SER A 52 -10.96 -8.02 7.00
N THR A 53 -10.04 -8.99 6.98
CA THR A 53 -9.39 -9.54 5.78
C THR A 53 -10.17 -10.71 5.19
N GLN A 54 -11.29 -11.10 5.80
CA GLN A 54 -12.09 -12.22 5.34
C GLN A 54 -12.56 -12.08 3.89
N ARG A 55 -12.64 -13.22 3.22
CA ARG A 55 -13.19 -13.38 1.87
C ARG A 55 -14.15 -14.55 1.87
N ILE A 56 -15.16 -14.50 1.00
CA ILE A 56 -16.07 -15.62 0.77
C ILE A 56 -15.23 -16.82 0.33
N THR A 57 -15.31 -17.91 1.09
CA THR A 57 -14.54 -19.13 0.83
C THR A 57 -15.35 -20.36 1.19
N ARG A 58 -15.16 -21.44 0.43
CA ARG A 58 -15.69 -22.79 0.74
C ARG A 58 -14.69 -23.66 1.49
N ARG A 59 -13.48 -23.15 1.76
CA ARG A 59 -12.40 -23.87 2.43
C ARG A 59 -12.27 -23.35 3.86
N TRP A 60 -12.71 -24.12 4.84
CA TRP A 60 -12.65 -23.73 6.26
C TRP A 60 -11.26 -23.35 6.76
N PRO A 61 -10.13 -23.95 6.30
CA PRO A 61 -8.81 -23.54 6.78
C PRO A 61 -8.49 -22.09 6.39
N LEU A 62 -8.98 -21.66 5.22
CA LEU A 62 -8.79 -20.28 4.76
C LEU A 62 -9.62 -19.29 5.60
N ALA A 63 -10.80 -19.69 6.07
CA ALA A 63 -11.58 -18.87 6.99
C ALA A 63 -10.85 -18.65 8.33
N VAL A 64 -10.22 -19.71 8.86
CA VAL A 64 -9.37 -19.63 10.06
C VAL A 64 -8.15 -18.76 9.80
N PHE A 65 -7.49 -18.92 8.65
CA PHE A 65 -6.33 -18.11 8.26
C PHE A 65 -6.66 -16.61 8.25
N PHE A 66 -7.78 -16.19 7.64
CA PHE A 66 -8.19 -14.77 7.66
C PHE A 66 -8.44 -14.26 9.09
N ARG A 67 -9.04 -15.07 9.97
CA ARG A 67 -9.19 -14.69 11.38
C ARG A 67 -7.87 -14.50 12.10
N ILE A 68 -6.90 -15.38 11.83
CA ILE A 68 -5.55 -15.24 12.38
C ILE A 68 -4.90 -13.95 11.88
N LEU A 69 -5.06 -13.60 10.60
CA LEU A 69 -4.54 -12.34 10.05
C LEU A 69 -5.14 -11.11 10.73
N ASP A 70 -6.46 -11.09 10.95
CA ASP A 70 -7.14 -9.97 11.62
C ASP A 70 -6.61 -9.76 13.05
N ILE A 71 -6.49 -10.85 13.80
CA ILE A 71 -5.95 -10.86 15.18
C ILE A 71 -4.47 -10.46 15.19
N ALA A 72 -3.66 -11.01 14.28
CA ALA A 72 -2.25 -10.69 14.17
C ALA A 72 -2.04 -9.19 13.89
N GLY A 73 -2.82 -8.62 12.96
CA GLY A 73 -2.75 -7.20 12.65
C GLY A 73 -3.19 -6.30 13.81
N MET A 74 -4.06 -6.77 14.71
CA MET A 74 -4.40 -6.04 15.93
C MET A 74 -3.26 -6.10 16.95
N ASN A 75 -2.76 -7.30 17.22
CA ASN A 75 -1.68 -7.52 18.19
C ASN A 75 -0.40 -6.79 17.78
N SER A 76 -0.07 -6.80 16.49
CA SER A 76 1.08 -6.06 15.96
C SER A 76 0.93 -4.55 16.18
N GLN A 77 -0.29 -4.01 16.09
CA GLN A 77 -0.54 -2.60 16.38
C GLN A 77 -0.42 -2.28 17.86
N ILE A 78 -0.91 -3.16 18.73
CA ILE A 78 -0.75 -3.00 20.19
C ILE A 78 0.75 -2.95 20.52
N ILE A 79 1.54 -3.89 20.02
CA ILE A 79 2.99 -3.90 20.23
C ILE A 79 3.62 -2.62 19.68
N PHE A 80 3.30 -2.25 18.43
CA PHE A 80 3.81 -1.04 17.80
C PHE A 80 3.52 0.23 18.62
N ASN A 81 2.29 0.38 19.10
CA ASN A 81 1.88 1.52 19.92
C ASN A 81 2.58 1.56 21.29
N ASN A 82 2.94 0.40 21.85
CA ASN A 82 3.67 0.33 23.12
C ASN A 82 5.18 0.55 22.95
N MET A 83 5.73 0.14 21.81
CA MET A 83 7.16 0.27 21.50
C MET A 83 7.53 1.69 21.05
N GLN A 84 6.66 2.35 20.31
CA GLN A 84 6.91 3.73 19.95
C GLN A 84 6.47 4.63 21.11
N LEU A 85 7.39 5.46 21.61
CA LEU A 85 7.06 6.65 22.42
C LEU A 85 6.34 7.72 21.58
N LEU A 86 5.51 7.31 20.62
CA LEU A 86 4.71 8.25 19.86
C LEU A 86 3.76 8.96 20.83
N GLU A 87 3.79 10.28 20.80
CA GLU A 87 2.80 11.11 21.50
C GLU A 87 1.36 10.76 21.09
N LYS A 88 1.17 10.16 19.89
CA LYS A 88 -0.14 9.82 19.33
C LYS A 88 -0.15 8.46 18.63
N THR A 89 -1.06 7.59 19.05
CA THR A 89 -1.34 6.32 18.39
C THR A 89 -1.92 6.54 16.99
N PRO A 90 -1.38 5.91 15.93
CA PRO A 90 -1.95 6.02 14.59
C PRO A 90 -3.36 5.43 14.53
N ARG A 91 -4.23 6.03 13.71
CA ARG A 91 -5.55 5.49 13.41
C ARG A 91 -5.41 4.08 12.80
N ARG A 92 -6.28 3.15 13.21
CA ARG A 92 -6.30 1.74 12.75
C ARG A 92 -6.16 1.59 11.22
N ARG A 93 -6.95 2.35 10.45
CA ARG A 93 -6.90 2.36 8.98
C ARG A 93 -5.51 2.73 8.43
N LYS A 94 -4.87 3.75 9.01
CA LYS A 94 -3.56 4.23 8.58
C LYS A 94 -2.51 3.16 8.86
N TYR A 95 -2.49 2.64 10.09
CA TYR A 95 -1.58 1.57 10.49
C TYR A 95 -1.69 0.34 9.56
N LEU A 96 -2.90 -0.15 9.30
CA LEU A 96 -3.10 -1.30 8.42
C LEU A 96 -2.69 -1.04 6.97
N SER A 97 -2.93 0.19 6.47
CA SER A 97 -2.51 0.58 5.12
C SER A 97 -0.98 0.58 4.99
N GLU A 98 -0.28 1.15 5.97
CA GLU A 98 1.18 1.20 6.01
C GLU A 98 1.77 -0.20 6.16
N LEU A 99 1.24 -1.00 7.10
CA LEU A 99 1.62 -2.41 7.26
C LEU A 99 1.48 -3.19 5.95
N GLY A 100 0.35 -3.04 5.26
CA GLY A 100 0.11 -3.71 3.99
C GLY A 100 1.12 -3.32 2.91
N VAL A 101 1.44 -2.03 2.77
CA VAL A 101 2.45 -1.55 1.82
C VAL A 101 3.83 -2.09 2.18
N SER A 102 4.24 -2.02 3.46
CA SER A 102 5.54 -2.52 3.92
C SER A 102 5.71 -4.02 3.67
N LEU A 103 4.67 -4.83 3.89
CA LEU A 103 4.72 -6.28 3.61
C LEU A 103 4.85 -6.59 2.11
N MET A 104 4.39 -5.70 1.23
CA MET A 104 4.47 -5.87 -0.21
C MET A 104 5.74 -5.27 -0.83
N GLU A 105 6.50 -4.47 -0.07
CA GLU A 105 7.54 -3.61 -0.63
C GLU A 105 8.60 -4.40 -1.41
N ASP A 106 9.11 -5.48 -0.84
CA ASP A 106 10.13 -6.31 -1.51
C ASP A 106 9.57 -7.01 -2.77
N HIS A 107 8.30 -7.43 -2.73
CA HIS A 107 7.63 -7.96 -3.92
C HIS A 107 7.43 -6.90 -5.00
N MET A 108 7.14 -5.65 -4.61
CA MET A 108 7.04 -4.53 -5.54
C MET A 108 8.39 -4.21 -6.18
N LYS A 109 9.48 -4.23 -5.41
CA LYS A 109 10.86 -4.06 -5.89
C LYS A 109 11.23 -5.13 -6.92
N GLU A 110 10.96 -6.41 -6.63
CA GLU A 110 11.23 -7.49 -7.57
C GLU A 110 10.39 -7.37 -8.85
N ARG A 111 9.11 -7.05 -8.71
CA ARG A 111 8.21 -6.89 -9.85
C ARG A 111 8.58 -5.70 -10.73
N ALA A 112 9.17 -4.65 -10.15
CA ALA A 112 9.61 -3.46 -10.87
C ALA A 112 10.74 -3.74 -11.89
N LYS A 113 11.50 -4.84 -11.70
CA LYS A 113 12.54 -5.32 -12.63
C LYS A 113 11.97 -5.86 -13.94
N ILE A 114 10.68 -6.21 -13.99
CA ILE A 114 10.04 -6.80 -15.17
C ILE A 114 9.71 -5.72 -16.20
N ASN A 115 10.41 -5.73 -17.33
CA ASN A 115 10.25 -4.74 -18.40
C ASN A 115 9.12 -5.04 -19.39
N THR A 116 8.44 -6.18 -19.27
CA THR A 116 7.31 -6.56 -20.13
C THR A 116 5.94 -6.17 -19.56
N LEU A 117 5.91 -5.56 -18.36
CA LEU A 117 4.66 -5.15 -17.73
C LEU A 117 3.94 -4.04 -18.51
N PRO A 118 2.61 -3.98 -18.43
CA PRO A 118 1.82 -2.83 -18.88
C PRO A 118 2.38 -1.48 -18.40
N LYS A 119 2.21 -0.43 -19.20
CA LYS A 119 2.85 0.88 -18.99
C LYS A 119 2.44 1.51 -17.65
N ASP A 120 1.15 1.46 -17.34
CA ASP A 120 0.54 1.92 -16.09
C ASP A 120 1.14 1.24 -14.85
N ILE A 121 1.28 -0.09 -14.88
CA ILE A 121 1.90 -0.85 -13.78
C ILE A 121 3.37 -0.45 -13.63
N ARG A 122 4.08 -0.28 -14.74
CA ARG A 122 5.50 0.10 -14.74
C ARG A 122 5.72 1.51 -14.22
N GLU A 123 4.80 2.42 -14.50
CA GLU A 123 4.79 3.79 -14.00
C GLU A 123 4.57 3.80 -12.48
N PHE A 124 3.56 3.06 -11.99
CA PHE A 124 3.34 2.88 -10.54
C PHE A 124 4.55 2.26 -9.82
N LEU A 125 5.18 1.25 -10.44
CA LEU A 125 6.33 0.54 -9.87
C LEU A 125 7.66 1.29 -10.02
N SER A 126 7.70 2.40 -10.76
CA SER A 126 8.93 3.15 -11.03
C SER A 126 9.63 3.61 -9.75
N GLN A 127 8.85 4.00 -8.73
CA GLN A 127 9.35 4.41 -7.40
C GLN A 127 10.04 3.27 -6.63
N TYR A 128 9.75 2.01 -6.96
CA TYR A 128 10.35 0.83 -6.31
C TYR A 128 11.54 0.27 -7.11
N ARG A 129 11.89 0.87 -8.25
CA ARG A 129 13.12 0.51 -8.96
C ARG A 129 14.30 1.04 -8.15
N VAL A 130 14.99 0.13 -7.49
CA VAL A 130 16.34 0.41 -7.02
C VAL A 130 17.17 0.68 -8.28
N LEU A 131 17.55 1.94 -8.50
CA LEU A 131 18.61 2.25 -9.42
C LEU A 131 19.86 1.62 -8.82
N GLU A 132 20.17 0.38 -9.18
CA GLU A 132 21.57 -0.01 -9.18
C GLU A 132 22.26 1.04 -10.04
N GLU A 133 23.10 1.86 -9.42
CA GLU A 133 23.94 2.83 -10.10
C GLU A 133 24.94 2.08 -10.98
N GLN A 134 24.45 1.50 -12.07
CA GLN A 134 25.28 1.17 -13.22
C GLN A 134 25.46 2.48 -13.99
N ARG A 135 26.33 3.33 -13.43
CA ARG A 135 27.22 4.15 -14.23
C ARG A 135 28.00 3.20 -15.13
N ASN A 136 27.46 2.96 -16.32
CA ASN A 136 28.15 2.54 -17.54
C ASN A 136 27.22 3.04 -18.66
N ALA A 137 27.39 4.28 -19.12
CA ALA A 137 28.21 4.58 -20.29
C ALA A 137 27.94 3.59 -21.44
N GLU A 138 27.24 4.05 -22.48
CA GLU A 138 27.76 4.06 -23.86
C GLU A 138 26.65 4.39 -24.86
N ASN A 139 27.06 5.07 -25.93
CA ASN A 139 26.33 5.39 -27.15
C ASN A 139 25.58 4.19 -27.75
N GLN A 140 24.45 3.81 -27.16
CA GLN A 140 23.54 2.90 -27.84
C GLN A 140 22.82 3.71 -28.91
N ASN A 141 23.00 3.32 -30.18
CA ASN A 141 22.22 3.76 -31.33
C ASN A 141 20.71 3.68 -31.00
N ARG A 142 20.17 4.76 -30.43
CA ARG A 142 18.78 4.81 -29.97
C ARG A 142 17.91 4.69 -31.22
N SER A 143 17.15 3.60 -31.30
CA SER A 143 16.17 3.37 -32.36
C SER A 143 14.79 3.35 -31.75
N GLY A 144 13.83 3.96 -32.44
CA GLY A 144 12.45 4.03 -32.02
C GLY A 144 11.49 3.71 -33.16
N ARG A 145 10.21 3.58 -32.84
CA ARG A 145 9.16 3.45 -33.85
C ARG A 145 8.89 4.82 -34.45
N CYS A 146 8.68 4.87 -35.76
CA CYS A 146 8.21 6.08 -36.43
C CYS A 146 6.86 6.53 -35.86
N ARG A 147 6.78 7.78 -35.39
CA ARG A 147 5.55 8.39 -34.84
C ARG A 147 4.37 8.43 -35.82
N ILE A 148 4.66 8.51 -37.12
CA ILE A 148 3.65 8.69 -38.18
C ILE A 148 3.17 7.34 -38.76
N CYS A 149 3.98 6.28 -38.65
CA CYS A 149 3.56 4.96 -39.14
C CYS A 149 2.44 4.37 -38.27
N SER A 150 1.47 3.71 -38.91
CA SER A 150 0.47 2.90 -38.22
C SER A 150 1.13 1.80 -37.38
N ALA A 151 0.45 1.44 -36.28
CA ALA A 151 0.98 0.48 -35.33
C ALA A 151 1.24 -0.92 -35.94
N HIS A 152 0.54 -1.29 -37.01
CA HIS A 152 0.76 -2.54 -37.73
C HIS A 152 2.08 -2.57 -38.53
N LYS A 153 2.57 -1.40 -38.97
CA LYS A 153 3.77 -1.33 -39.81
C LYS A 153 5.08 -1.46 -39.02
N ASN A 154 5.03 -1.15 -37.71
CA ASN A 154 6.14 -1.24 -36.76
C ASN A 154 7.52 -0.77 -37.27
N SER A 155 7.54 0.30 -38.08
CA SER A 155 8.77 0.74 -38.74
C SER A 155 9.73 1.35 -37.70
N LYS A 156 10.82 0.63 -37.44
CA LYS A 156 11.93 1.11 -36.62
C LYS A 156 12.83 2.06 -37.42
N THR A 157 13.32 3.10 -36.76
CA THR A 157 14.19 4.13 -37.34
C THR A 157 15.15 4.65 -36.28
N THR A 158 16.34 5.06 -36.71
CA THR A 158 17.32 5.79 -35.88
C THR A 158 17.28 7.29 -36.14
N VAL A 159 16.47 7.73 -37.10
CA VAL A 159 16.34 9.15 -37.49
C VAL A 159 15.31 9.83 -36.60
N SER A 160 15.70 10.93 -35.97
CA SER A 160 14.83 11.81 -35.18
C SER A 160 14.63 13.15 -35.90
N CYS A 161 13.45 13.74 -35.75
CA CYS A 161 13.20 15.11 -36.18
C CYS A 161 14.02 16.08 -35.33
N ASP A 162 14.67 17.06 -35.95
CA ASP A 162 15.50 18.04 -35.23
C ASP A 162 14.68 18.96 -34.33
N SER A 163 13.47 19.34 -34.76
CA SER A 163 12.63 20.27 -34.00
C SER A 163 11.84 19.63 -32.85
N CYS A 164 11.42 18.36 -32.97
CA CYS A 164 10.58 17.70 -31.95
C CYS A 164 11.19 16.44 -31.34
N HIS A 165 12.39 16.05 -31.79
CA HIS A 165 13.16 14.89 -31.33
C HIS A 165 12.43 13.53 -31.37
N GLN A 166 11.28 13.45 -32.05
CA GLN A 166 10.54 12.21 -32.24
C GLN A 166 11.14 11.40 -33.40
N PHE A 167 11.11 10.07 -33.26
CA PHE A 167 11.59 9.15 -34.29
C PHE A 167 10.67 9.15 -35.53
N VAL A 168 11.27 9.29 -36.72
CA VAL A 168 10.59 9.28 -38.02
C VAL A 168 11.33 8.40 -39.01
N CYS A 169 10.62 7.57 -39.78
CA CYS A 169 11.25 6.71 -40.78
C CYS A 169 11.64 7.53 -42.01
N LYS A 170 12.54 6.99 -42.84
CA LYS A 170 13.02 7.67 -44.07
C LYS A 170 11.90 8.11 -45.03
N LYS A 171 10.72 7.46 -45.00
CA LYS A 171 9.55 7.83 -45.81
C LYS A 171 8.77 9.03 -45.25
N HIS A 172 8.90 9.30 -43.95
CA HIS A 172 8.22 10.38 -43.25
C HIS A 172 9.21 11.44 -42.75
N SER A 173 10.40 11.48 -43.35
CA SER A 173 11.43 12.48 -43.07
C SER A 173 11.90 13.07 -44.39
N THR A 174 12.02 14.39 -44.45
CA THR A 174 12.63 15.08 -45.59
C THR A 174 14.07 15.41 -45.24
N LYS A 175 15.00 15.15 -46.16
CA LYS A 175 16.38 15.65 -46.02
C LYS A 175 16.41 17.09 -46.53
N THR A 176 16.79 18.02 -45.68
CA THR A 176 17.13 19.39 -46.08
C THR A 176 18.59 19.42 -46.50
N VAL A 177 18.86 19.91 -47.72
CA VAL A 177 20.21 20.22 -48.18
C VAL A 177 20.43 21.71 -47.97
N GLN A 178 21.45 22.08 -47.22
CA GLN A 178 21.74 23.46 -46.83
C GLN A 178 23.23 23.70 -47.02
N CYS A 179 23.62 24.86 -47.58
CA CYS A 179 25.02 25.23 -47.67
C CYS A 179 25.56 25.64 -46.29
N ASN A 180 26.88 25.57 -46.11
CA ASN A 180 27.51 25.85 -44.82
C ASN A 180 27.21 27.28 -44.31
N THR A 181 27.08 28.26 -45.22
CA THR A 181 26.73 29.64 -44.89
C THR A 181 25.30 29.81 -44.38
N CYS A 182 24.36 28.96 -44.80
CA CYS A 182 23.00 28.99 -44.26
C CYS A 182 22.87 28.19 -42.95
N LEU A 183 23.74 27.20 -42.71
CA LEU A 183 23.75 26.43 -41.46
C LEU A 183 24.39 27.23 -40.31
N TYR A 184 25.38 28.06 -40.66
CA TYR A 184 26.08 28.97 -39.74
C TYR A 184 26.01 30.39 -40.32
N PRO A 185 24.86 31.09 -40.22
CA PRO A 185 24.79 32.48 -40.64
C PRO A 185 25.85 33.29 -39.87
N PRO A 186 26.60 34.18 -40.53
CA PRO A 186 27.55 35.05 -39.85
C PRO A 186 26.80 35.85 -38.79
N MET A 187 27.33 35.87 -37.57
CA MET A 187 26.78 36.74 -36.52
C MET A 187 26.97 38.17 -36.99
N GLU A 188 25.89 38.95 -37.04
CA GLU A 188 25.96 40.39 -37.28
C GLU A 188 26.83 40.99 -36.16
N GLU A 189 27.98 41.55 -36.53
CA GLU A 189 28.78 42.39 -35.64
C GLU A 189 28.11 43.77 -35.61
N ASP A 190 27.61 44.17 -34.43
CA ASP A 190 27.23 45.55 -34.11
C ASP A 190 28.45 46.49 -34.11
#